data_AF-A0A1F4HD58-F1
#
_entry.id   AF-A0A1F4HD58-F1
#
_cell.length_a   1.000
_cell.length_b   1.000
_cell.length_c   1.000
_cell.angle_alpha   90.00
_cell.angle_beta   90.00
_cell.angle_gamma   90.00
#
_symmetry.space_group_name_H-M   'P 1'
#
loop_
_entity.id
_entity.type
_entity.pdbx_description
1 polymer ?
#
loop_
_entity_poly.entity_id
_entity_poly.type
_entity_poly.pdbx_seq_one_letter_code
_entity_poly.pdbx_strand_id
1 'polypeptide(L)'
;MSLNPKDWTLLVVASARGKDVSPVQLQKTLFLLGKNLTPGQRWSTKFYKFRAYDYGPFDRTIYDDAEELRNEGLILIHPETGSFRNYVALPAGIERANQLRDGLKPSVTEYLDEIVTWARGLSFNDLVRAIYREYPEMKANSVFRE
;
A
#
# COMPACT_ATOMS: atom_id res chain seq x y z
N MET A 1 -11.73 -14.64 10.38
CA MET A 1 -10.86 -13.51 10.73
C MET A 1 -11.24 -12.33 9.84
N SER A 2 -11.32 -11.11 10.34
CA SER A 2 -11.63 -9.92 9.53
C SER A 2 -10.38 -9.05 9.48
N LEU A 3 -9.86 -8.77 8.28
CA LEU A 3 -8.74 -7.86 8.11
C LEU A 3 -9.27 -6.43 8.04
N ASN A 4 -8.71 -5.55 8.85
CA ASN A 4 -8.98 -4.12 8.79
C ASN A 4 -8.02 -3.43 7.80
N PRO A 5 -8.22 -2.16 7.44
CA PRO A 5 -7.33 -1.45 6.52
C PRO A 5 -5.86 -1.42 6.97
N LYS A 6 -5.58 -1.20 8.26
CA LYS A 6 -4.22 -1.20 8.85
C LYS A 6 -3.49 -2.54 8.61
N ASP A 7 -4.19 -3.66 8.71
CA ASP A 7 -3.62 -4.98 8.40
C ASP A 7 -3.12 -5.05 6.94
N TRP A 8 -3.83 -4.43 6.00
CA TRP A 8 -3.39 -4.35 4.60
C TRP A 8 -2.19 -3.43 4.40
N THR A 9 -2.09 -2.33 5.15
CA THR A 9 -0.89 -1.49 5.17
C THR A 9 0.33 -2.28 5.64
N LEU A 10 0.19 -3.06 6.73
CA LEU A 10 1.27 -3.93 7.21
C LEU A 10 1.64 -5.00 6.18
N LEU A 11 0.64 -5.66 5.58
CA LEU A 11 0.86 -6.67 4.55
C LEU A 11 1.67 -6.09 3.38
N VAL A 12 1.31 -4.91 2.87
CA VAL A 12 2.06 -4.25 1.77
C VAL A 12 3.52 -3.98 2.16
N VAL A 13 3.73 -3.38 3.33
CA VAL A 13 5.09 -3.03 3.79
C VAL A 13 5.94 -4.29 4.03
N ALA A 14 5.38 -5.35 4.61
CA ALA A 14 6.11 -6.61 4.85
C ALA A 14 6.41 -7.38 3.55
N SER A 15 5.52 -7.29 2.55
CA SER A 15 5.71 -7.91 1.24
C SER A 15 6.87 -7.31 0.44
N ALA A 16 7.39 -6.15 0.85
CA ALA A 16 8.57 -5.55 0.24
C ALA A 16 9.89 -6.29 0.61
N ARG A 17 9.82 -7.31 1.49
CA ARG A 17 10.92 -8.21 1.88
C ARG A 17 12.15 -7.45 2.41
N GLY A 18 11.91 -6.57 3.38
CA GLY A 18 12.96 -5.78 4.05
C GLY A 18 13.51 -4.60 3.25
N LYS A 19 12.91 -4.29 2.09
CA LYS A 19 13.24 -3.09 1.32
C LYS A 19 12.19 -2.00 1.53
N ASP A 20 12.59 -0.76 1.28
CA ASP A 20 11.73 0.42 1.41
C ASP A 20 10.51 0.39 0.49
N VAL A 21 9.41 0.88 1.04
CA VAL A 21 8.20 1.30 0.32
C VAL A 21 8.08 2.82 0.46
N SER A 22 8.02 3.54 -0.66
CA SER A 22 7.78 4.99 -0.66
C SER A 22 6.30 5.34 -0.44
N PRO A 23 5.94 6.59 -0.08
CA PRO A 23 4.55 6.98 0.11
C PRO A 23 3.68 6.76 -1.12
N VAL A 24 4.22 7.06 -2.32
CA VAL A 24 3.48 6.85 -3.56
C VAL A 24 3.23 5.36 -3.81
N GLN A 25 4.24 4.50 -3.58
CA GLN A 25 4.09 3.05 -3.75
C GLN A 25 3.04 2.51 -2.79
N LEU A 26 3.08 2.90 -1.51
CA LEU A 26 2.10 2.47 -0.51
C LEU A 26 0.68 2.86 -0.92
N GLN A 27 0.46 4.13 -1.29
CA GLN A 27 -0.84 4.65 -1.73
C GLN A 27 -1.37 3.89 -2.96
N LYS A 28 -0.53 3.70 -3.99
CA LYS A 28 -0.97 3.08 -5.25
C LYS A 28 -1.20 1.58 -5.09
N THR A 29 -0.34 0.89 -4.35
CA THR A 29 -0.52 -0.53 -4.08
C THR A 29 -1.81 -0.79 -3.30
N LEU A 30 -2.08 -0.03 -2.23
CA LEU A 30 -3.33 -0.18 -1.48
C LEU A 30 -4.55 0.16 -2.34
N PHE A 31 -4.46 1.18 -3.19
CA PHE A 31 -5.53 1.49 -4.15
C PHE A 31 -5.86 0.31 -5.06
N LEU A 32 -4.85 -0.31 -5.67
CA LEU A 32 -5.03 -1.44 -6.58
C LEU A 32 -5.56 -2.68 -5.86
N LEU A 33 -5.12 -2.95 -4.63
CA LEU A 33 -5.70 -3.98 -3.78
C LEU A 33 -7.19 -3.70 -3.51
N GLY A 34 -7.53 -2.45 -3.23
CA GLY A 34 -8.91 -2.04 -2.98
C GLY A 34 -9.85 -2.11 -4.19
N LYS A 35 -9.31 -1.90 -5.40
CA LYS A 35 -10.04 -1.98 -6.67
C LYS A 35 -10.21 -3.42 -7.16
N ASN A 36 -9.18 -4.25 -7.02
CA ASN A 36 -9.11 -5.55 -7.70
C ASN A 36 -9.44 -6.73 -6.79
N LEU A 37 -9.39 -6.57 -5.46
CA LEU A 37 -9.87 -7.59 -4.53
C LEU A 37 -11.32 -7.32 -4.11
N THR A 38 -12.15 -8.36 -4.22
CA THR A 38 -13.53 -8.33 -3.72
C THR A 38 -13.57 -8.24 -2.19
N PRO A 39 -14.67 -7.75 -1.58
CA PRO A 39 -14.85 -7.80 -0.12
C PRO A 39 -14.68 -9.21 0.47
N GLY A 40 -15.10 -10.26 -0.25
CA GLY A 40 -14.93 -11.65 0.17
C GLY A 40 -13.48 -12.11 0.16
N GLN A 41 -12.64 -11.60 -0.75
CA GLN A 41 -11.19 -11.86 -0.74
C GLN A 41 -10.47 -11.09 0.36
N ARG A 42 -10.97 -9.91 0.74
CA ARG A 42 -10.41 -9.10 1.83
C ARG A 42 -10.94 -9.43 3.21
N TRP A 43 -11.97 -10.28 3.29
CA TRP A 43 -12.75 -10.57 4.49
C TRP A 43 -13.31 -9.33 5.19
N SER A 44 -13.53 -8.26 4.44
CA SER A 44 -14.03 -6.99 4.95
C SER A 44 -14.68 -6.19 3.84
N THR A 45 -15.79 -5.52 4.18
CA THR A 45 -16.42 -4.50 3.34
C THR A 45 -15.79 -3.12 3.53
N LYS A 46 -15.00 -2.94 4.59
CA LYS A 46 -14.31 -1.68 4.90
C LYS A 46 -12.92 -1.70 4.29
N PHE A 47 -12.58 -0.59 3.65
CA PHE A 47 -11.25 -0.32 3.11
C PHE A 47 -11.05 1.19 3.01
N TYR A 48 -9.88 1.60 2.52
CA TYR A 48 -9.55 2.99 2.23
C TYR A 48 -10.51 3.62 1.20
N LYS A 49 -10.78 4.92 1.39
CA LYS A 49 -11.67 5.77 0.58
C LYS A 49 -10.82 6.71 -0.28
N PHE A 50 -10.28 6.16 -1.36
CA PHE A 50 -9.43 6.93 -2.27
C PHE A 50 -10.19 8.04 -2.99
N ARG A 51 -9.55 9.21 -3.08
CA ARG A 51 -9.96 10.33 -3.92
C ARG A 51 -8.85 10.72 -4.88
N ALA A 52 -9.22 11.28 -6.02
CA ALA A 52 -8.26 11.89 -6.95
C ALA A 52 -7.54 13.07 -6.27
N TYR A 53 -6.22 13.08 -6.36
CA TYR A 53 -5.34 14.09 -5.76
C TYR A 53 -4.17 14.40 -6.71
N ASP A 54 -3.19 15.16 -6.24
CA ASP A 54 -2.06 15.71 -7.00
C ASP A 54 -1.34 14.69 -7.90
N TYR A 55 -1.19 13.45 -7.43
CA TYR A 55 -0.51 12.36 -8.13
C TYR A 55 -1.39 11.11 -8.23
N GLY A 56 -2.71 11.29 -8.24
CA GLY A 56 -3.70 10.22 -8.41
C GLY A 56 -4.39 9.80 -7.12
N PRO A 57 -4.78 8.52 -6.96
CA PRO A 57 -5.55 8.08 -5.81
C PRO A 57 -4.79 8.32 -4.51
N PHE A 58 -5.48 8.88 -3.53
CA PHE A 58 -4.93 9.21 -2.22
C PHE A 58 -5.97 8.98 -1.12
N ASP A 59 -5.51 8.41 0.00
CA ASP A 59 -6.23 8.42 1.28
C ASP A 59 -5.25 8.73 2.42
N ARG A 60 -5.55 9.75 3.23
CA ARG A 60 -4.69 10.15 4.35
C ARG A 60 -4.64 9.09 5.45
N THR A 61 -5.71 8.33 5.64
CA THR A 61 -5.82 7.34 6.73
C THR A 61 -4.76 6.24 6.63
N ILE A 62 -4.21 5.99 5.43
CA ILE A 62 -3.06 5.10 5.23
C ILE A 62 -1.84 5.55 6.03
N TYR A 63 -1.61 6.86 6.14
CA TYR A 63 -0.50 7.40 6.91
C TYR A 63 -0.76 7.34 8.40
N ASP A 64 -2.01 7.55 8.82
CA ASP A 64 -2.40 7.40 10.22
C ASP A 64 -2.22 5.93 10.67
N ASP A 65 -2.63 4.96 9.83
CA ASP A 65 -2.41 3.52 10.05
C ASP A 65 -0.92 3.15 10.08
N ALA A 66 -0.10 3.74 9.21
CA ALA A 66 1.34 3.50 9.21
C ALA A 66 2.02 4.03 10.48
N GLU A 67 1.61 5.21 10.97
CA GLU A 67 2.09 5.74 12.24
C GLU A 67 1.67 4.85 13.43
N GLU A 68 0.46 4.30 13.40
CA GLU A 68 0.01 3.33 14.40
C GLU A 68 0.88 2.05 14.38
N LEU A 69 1.11 1.48 13.19
CA LEU A 69 2.01 0.31 13.02
C LEU A 69 3.44 0.61 13.48
N ARG A 70 3.92 1.84 13.32
CA ARG A 70 5.23 2.28 13.85
C ARG A 70 5.20 2.32 15.37
N ASN A 71 4.16 2.88 15.97
CA ASN A 71 4.00 2.93 17.43
C ASN A 71 3.88 1.53 18.05
N GLU A 72 3.33 0.57 17.31
CA GLU A 72 3.29 -0.85 17.67
C GLU A 72 4.63 -1.58 17.48
N GLY A 73 5.65 -0.94 16.90
CA GLY A 73 6.95 -1.56 16.63
C GLY A 73 6.94 -2.57 15.48
N LEU A 74 5.93 -2.53 14.60
CA LEU A 74 5.79 -3.44 13.46
C LEU A 74 6.48 -2.91 12.20
N ILE A 75 6.54 -1.59 12.04
CA ILE A 75 7.26 -0.95 10.95
C ILE A 75 8.20 0.14 11.47
N LEU A 76 9.21 0.45 10.69
CA LEU A 76 10.01 1.65 10.79
C LEU A 76 9.52 2.65 9.75
N ILE A 77 9.46 3.93 10.13
CA ILE A 77 9.32 5.04 9.19
C ILE A 77 10.63 5.82 9.26
N HIS A 78 11.43 5.80 8.20
CA HIS A 78 12.72 6.49 8.19
C HIS A 78 12.51 8.00 8.34
N PRO A 79 13.18 8.66 9.30
CA PRO A 79 13.14 10.11 9.42
C PRO A 79 13.86 10.78 8.25
N GLU A 80 13.43 12.00 7.95
CA GLU A 80 13.82 12.83 6.81
C GLU A 80 15.34 12.98 6.65
N THR A 81 15.95 12.13 5.84
CA THR A 81 17.21 12.46 5.15
C THR A 81 16.95 12.36 3.66
N GLY A 82 16.13 13.29 3.14
CA GLY A 82 15.79 13.40 1.72
C GLY A 82 14.33 13.09 1.40
N SER A 83 13.51 14.15 1.33
CA SER A 83 12.20 14.34 0.69
C SER A 83 11.03 13.34 0.87
N PHE A 84 11.19 12.09 1.32
CA PHE A 84 10.05 11.17 1.43
C PHE A 84 10.17 10.19 2.61
N ARG A 85 9.06 9.99 3.33
CA ARG A 85 8.92 9.00 4.40
C ARG A 85 8.91 7.60 3.79
N ASN A 86 9.97 6.82 3.98
CA ASN A 86 9.98 5.42 3.55
C ASN A 86 9.55 4.49 4.69
N TYR A 87 8.79 3.46 4.34
CA TYR A 87 8.23 2.46 5.25
C TYR A 87 8.97 1.14 5.08
N VAL A 88 9.39 0.53 6.20
CA VAL A 88 10.10 -0.75 6.23
C VAL A 88 9.50 -1.63 7.31
N ALA A 89 9.23 -2.90 7.01
CA ALA A 89 8.76 -3.83 8.02
C ALA A 89 9.90 -4.24 8.96
N LEU A 90 9.63 -4.21 10.26
CA LEU A 90 10.51 -4.77 11.28
C LEU A 90 10.28 -6.28 11.39
N PRO A 91 11.18 -7.05 12.03
CA PRO A 91 11.01 -8.49 12.21
C PRO A 91 9.65 -8.88 12.81
N ALA A 92 9.17 -8.15 13.82
CA ALA A 92 7.84 -8.34 14.42
C ALA A 92 6.70 -8.07 13.43
N GLY A 93 6.85 -7.07 12.56
CA GLY A 93 5.88 -6.78 11.50
C GLY A 93 5.83 -7.86 10.43
N ILE A 94 6.98 -8.44 10.06
CA ILE A 94 7.04 -9.58 9.12
C ILE A 94 6.35 -10.79 9.72
N GLU A 95 6.64 -11.12 10.98
CA GLU A 95 5.98 -12.23 11.68
C GLU A 95 4.46 -12.03 11.74
N ARG A 96 4.02 -10.82 12.13
CA ARG A 96 2.60 -10.47 12.16
C ARG A 96 1.95 -10.56 10.78
N ALA A 97 2.64 -10.10 9.74
CA ALA A 97 2.15 -10.20 8.36
C ALA A 97 2.04 -11.66 7.89
N ASN A 98 2.95 -12.54 8.29
CA ASN A 98 2.87 -13.97 7.97
C ASN A 98 1.65 -14.61 8.63
N GLN A 99 1.37 -14.32 9.90
CA GLN A 99 0.15 -14.79 10.58
C GLN A 99 -1.14 -14.30 9.89
N LEU A 100 -1.15 -13.06 9.37
CA LEU A 100 -2.26 -12.54 8.59
C LEU A 100 -2.40 -13.26 7.24
N ARG A 101 -1.26 -13.56 6.58
CA ARG A 101 -1.22 -14.29 5.30
C ARG A 101 -1.75 -15.72 5.41
N ASP A 102 -1.53 -16.40 6.52
CA ASP A 102 -2.01 -17.78 6.74
C ASP A 102 -3.54 -17.89 6.64
N GLY A 103 -4.26 -16.79 6.88
CA GLY A 103 -5.70 -16.74 6.64
C GLY A 103 -6.07 -16.56 5.16
N LEU A 104 -5.24 -15.85 4.39
CA LEU A 104 -5.62 -15.44 3.03
C LEU A 104 -5.57 -16.62 2.05
N LYS A 105 -6.41 -16.55 1.01
CA LYS A 105 -6.35 -17.50 -0.10
C LYS A 105 -5.02 -17.31 -0.86
N PRO A 106 -4.43 -18.38 -1.43
CA PRO A 106 -3.19 -18.28 -2.21
C PRO A 106 -3.24 -17.23 -3.33
N SER A 107 -4.36 -17.14 -4.05
CA SER A 107 -4.53 -16.14 -5.11
C SER A 107 -4.50 -14.69 -4.62
N VAL A 108 -4.86 -14.45 -3.36
CA VAL A 108 -4.80 -13.10 -2.74
C VAL A 108 -3.36 -12.77 -2.35
N THR A 109 -2.63 -13.73 -1.78
CA THR A 109 -1.21 -13.54 -1.42
C THR A 109 -0.33 -13.39 -2.65
N GLU A 110 -0.59 -14.17 -3.71
CA GLU A 110 0.10 -14.05 -5.00
C GLU A 110 -0.13 -12.67 -5.63
N TYR A 111 -1.38 -12.21 -5.68
CA TYR A 111 -1.68 -10.87 -6.21
C TYR A 111 -1.05 -9.75 -5.37
N LEU A 112 -1.04 -9.88 -4.04
CA LEU A 112 -0.34 -8.96 -3.14
C LEU A 112 1.16 -8.89 -3.46
N ASP A 113 1.82 -10.03 -3.61
CA ASP A 113 3.25 -10.10 -3.90
C ASP A 113 3.58 -9.53 -5.29
N GLU A 114 2.74 -9.83 -6.28
CA GLU A 114 2.86 -9.30 -7.63
C GLU A 114 2.76 -7.77 -7.64
N ILE A 115 1.71 -7.21 -7.01
CA ILE A 115 1.47 -5.77 -7.08
C ILE A 115 2.49 -4.96 -6.29
N VAL A 116 3.01 -5.51 -5.18
CA VAL A 116 4.09 -4.88 -4.41
C VAL A 116 5.38 -4.91 -5.22
N THR A 117 5.68 -6.03 -5.89
CA THR A 117 6.86 -6.16 -6.75
C THR A 117 6.79 -5.20 -7.93
N TRP A 118 5.64 -5.14 -8.61
CA TRP A 118 5.37 -4.24 -9.72
C TRP A 118 5.53 -2.78 -9.32
N ALA A 119 4.86 -2.33 -8.25
CA ALA A 119 4.90 -0.92 -7.82
C ALA A 119 6.32 -0.48 -7.43
N ARG A 120 7.09 -1.38 -6.83
CA ARG A 120 8.48 -1.10 -6.43
C ARG A 120 9.47 -1.13 -7.59
N GLY A 121 9.14 -1.81 -8.69
CA GLY A 121 9.94 -1.82 -9.91
C GLY A 121 9.81 -0.57 -10.77
N LEU A 122 8.82 0.30 -10.48
CA LEU A 122 8.56 1.52 -11.24
C LEU A 122 9.18 2.76 -10.58
N SER A 123 9.59 3.71 -11.43
CA SER A 123 9.90 5.07 -10.99
C SER A 123 8.62 5.77 -10.50
N PHE A 124 8.77 6.87 -9.75
CA PHE A 124 7.62 7.69 -9.34
C PHE A 124 6.73 8.08 -10.53
N ASN A 125 7.35 8.59 -11.61
CA ASN A 125 6.63 9.04 -12.80
C ASN A 125 5.92 7.88 -13.51
N ASP A 126 6.59 6.73 -13.66
CA ASP A 126 6.00 5.57 -14.36
C ASP A 126 4.85 4.97 -13.57
N LEU A 127 4.95 4.92 -12.24
CA LEU A 127 3.86 4.46 -11.38
C LEU A 127 2.64 5.38 -11.48
N VAL A 128 2.83 6.70 -11.45
CA VAL A 128 1.74 7.67 -11.60
C VAL A 128 1.09 7.55 -12.98
N ARG A 129 1.89 7.49 -14.05
CA ARG A 129 1.38 7.32 -15.43
C ARG A 129 0.61 6.01 -15.60
N ALA A 130 1.11 4.91 -15.03
CA ALA A 130 0.43 3.62 -15.11
C ALA A 130 -0.96 3.67 -14.44
N ILE A 131 -1.07 4.33 -13.29
CA ILE A 131 -2.36 4.51 -12.61
C ILE A 131 -3.32 5.37 -13.43
N TYR A 132 -2.85 6.46 -14.05
CA TYR A 132 -3.72 7.30 -14.89
C TYR A 132 -4.19 6.62 -16.17
N ARG A 133 -3.38 5.74 -16.75
CA ARG A 133 -3.78 4.98 -17.93
C ARG A 133 -4.93 4.02 -17.62
N GLU A 134 -4.88 3.37 -16.46
CA GLU A 134 -5.89 2.37 -16.06
C GLU A 134 -7.12 3.01 -15.38
N TYR A 135 -6.90 4.09 -14.61
CA TYR A 135 -7.92 4.80 -13.84
C TYR A 135 -7.87 6.31 -14.16
N PRO A 136 -8.32 6.72 -15.36
CA PRO A 136 -8.22 8.11 -15.81
C PRO A 136 -9.00 9.08 -14.92
N GLU A 137 -10.03 8.62 -14.21
CA GLU A 137 -10.77 9.43 -13.24
C GLU A 137 -9.88 9.94 -12.11
N MET A 138 -8.80 9.22 -11.79
CA MET A 138 -7.86 9.62 -10.75
C MET A 138 -6.96 10.79 -11.17
N LYS A 139 -6.96 11.19 -12.45
CA LYS A 139 -6.22 12.35 -12.96
C LYS A 139 -6.92 13.69 -12.72
N ALA A 140 -8.17 13.69 -12.24
CA ALA A 140 -9.02 14.89 -12.17
C ALA A 140 -8.40 16.10 -11.45
N ASN A 141 -7.58 15.88 -10.42
CA ASN A 141 -6.91 16.93 -9.62
C ASN A 141 -5.38 16.90 -9.79
N SER A 142 -4.88 16.28 -10.86
CA SER A 142 -3.45 16.04 -11.04
C SER A 142 -2.66 17.33 -11.26
N VAL A 143 -1.57 17.50 -10.50
CA VAL A 143 -0.54 18.53 -10.77
C VAL A 143 0.62 17.96 -11.59
N PHE A 144 0.63 16.64 -11.81
CA PHE A 144 1.62 15.95 -12.64
C PHE A 144 1.59 16.47 -14.09
N ARG A 145 2.72 16.98 -14.55
CA ARG A 145 2.94 17.41 -15.94
C ARG A 145 3.79 16.34 -16.64
N GLU A 146 3.30 15.86 -17.78
CA GLU A 146 3.90 14.75 -18.53
C GLU A 146 5.24 15.09 -19.17
#